data_AF-A0A7Z9QK70-F1
#
_entry.id   AF-A0A7Z9QK70-F1
#
_cell.length_a   1.000
_cell.length_b   1.000
_cell.length_c   1.000
_cell.angle_alpha   90.00
_cell.angle_beta   90.00
_cell.angle_gamma   90.00
#
_symmetry.space_group_name_H-M   'P 1'
#
loop_
_entity.id
_entity.type
_entity.pdbx_description
1 polymer ?
#
loop_
_entity_poly.entity_id
_entity_poly.type
_entity_poly.pdbx_seq_one_letter_code
_entity_poly.pdbx_strand_id
1 'polypeptide(L)'
;MLLGKIFEINPLLCPNCGGEMKIIAFVTDTEPIRKILRHIGERDYAPAISPSRDPPILCAEIDQTQYWDGYAAKPITEHEFDQTVSG
;
A
#
# COMPACT_ATOMS: atom_id res chain seq x y z
N MET A 1 -11.38 -6.11 11.12
CA MET A 1 -10.47 -6.48 10.04
C MET A 1 -11.30 -6.43 8.79
N LEU A 2 -11.48 -5.23 8.24
CA LEU A 2 -12.16 -5.07 6.95
C LEU A 2 -11.26 -4.50 5.86
N LEU A 3 -10.34 -3.57 6.13
CA LEU A 3 -9.36 -3.12 5.12
C LEU A 3 -7.97 -2.79 5.70
N GLY A 4 -7.68 -3.20 6.94
CA GLY A 4 -6.41 -2.91 7.63
C GLY A 4 -5.39 -4.06 7.64
N LYS A 5 -5.77 -5.25 7.17
CA LYS A 5 -4.87 -6.42 7.01
C LYS A 5 -4.89 -6.94 5.57
N ILE A 6 -4.83 -6.04 4.59
CA ILE A 6 -4.84 -6.43 3.17
C ILE A 6 -3.53 -7.13 2.75
N PHE A 7 -2.52 -7.17 3.62
CA PHE A 7 -1.23 -7.76 3.26
C PHE A 7 -1.22 -9.29 3.14
N GLU A 8 -2.24 -10.00 3.65
CA GLU A 8 -2.22 -11.48 3.69
C GLU A 8 -3.37 -12.16 2.90
N ILE A 9 -4.42 -11.43 2.50
CA ILE A 9 -5.62 -12.02 1.87
C ILE A 9 -5.96 -11.25 0.60
N ASN A 10 -6.10 -11.96 -0.53
CA ASN A 10 -6.61 -11.39 -1.78
C ASN A 10 -8.15 -11.33 -1.74
N PRO A 11 -8.77 -10.15 -1.66
CA PRO A 11 -10.23 -10.01 -1.57
C PRO A 11 -10.98 -10.37 -2.86
N LEU A 12 -10.27 -10.57 -3.98
CA LEU A 12 -10.84 -10.98 -5.27
C LEU A 12 -10.88 -12.50 -5.45
N LEU A 13 -10.52 -13.28 -4.42
CA LEU A 13 -10.67 -14.73 -4.39
C LEU A 13 -11.57 -15.15 -3.23
N CYS A 14 -12.50 -16.06 -3.50
CA CYS A 14 -13.36 -16.63 -2.47
C CYS A 14 -12.52 -17.49 -1.50
N PRO A 15 -12.53 -17.23 -0.19
CA PRO A 15 -11.73 -18.01 0.76
C PRO A 15 -12.21 -19.46 0.94
N ASN A 16 -13.43 -19.79 0.51
CA ASN A 16 -13.99 -21.15 0.64
C ASN A 16 -13.78 -22.03 -0.60
N CYS A 17 -13.77 -21.45 -1.80
CA CYS A 17 -13.68 -22.22 -3.06
C CYS A 17 -12.62 -21.73 -4.05
N GLY A 18 -11.97 -20.59 -3.80
CA GLY A 18 -10.95 -20.03 -4.69
C GLY A 18 -11.46 -19.36 -5.97
N GLY A 19 -12.78 -19.29 -6.18
CA GLY A 19 -13.35 -18.61 -7.34
C GLY A 19 -13.15 -17.09 -7.33
N GLU A 20 -13.16 -16.48 -8.52
CA GLU A 20 -13.03 -15.02 -8.66
C GLU A 20 -14.24 -14.27 -8.09
N MET A 21 -13.96 -13.17 -7.40
CA MET A 21 -14.95 -12.25 -6.84
C MET A 21 -14.80 -10.85 -7.47
N LYS A 22 -15.90 -10.08 -7.47
CA LYS A 22 -15.92 -8.70 -8.00
C LYS A 22 -16.43 -7.73 -6.96
N ILE A 23 -15.81 -6.56 -6.88
CA ILE A 23 -16.32 -5.43 -6.07
C ILE A 23 -17.51 -4.83 -6.81
N ILE A 24 -18.67 -4.78 -6.14
CA ILE A 24 -19.92 -4.29 -6.75
C ILE A 24 -20.35 -2.91 -6.22
N ALA A 25 -19.87 -2.50 -5.04
CA ALA A 25 -20.24 -1.24 -4.41
C ALA A 25 -19.23 -0.86 -3.31
N PHE A 26 -19.23 0.42 -2.96
CA PHE A 26 -18.58 0.95 -1.75
C PHE A 26 -19.64 1.50 -0.81
N VAL A 27 -19.54 1.15 0.48
CA VAL A 27 -20.40 1.71 1.53
C VAL A 27 -19.65 2.86 2.18
N THR A 28 -20.18 4.07 2.10
CA THR A 28 -19.58 5.29 2.68
C THR A 28 -20.31 5.77 3.94
N ASP A 29 -21.55 5.34 4.14
CA ASP A 29 -22.38 5.77 5.26
C ASP A 29 -21.94 5.12 6.58
N THR A 30 -21.78 5.93 7.62
CA THR A 30 -21.22 5.49 8.90
C THR A 30 -22.10 4.46 9.63
N GLU A 31 -23.43 4.61 9.53
CA GLU A 31 -24.38 3.75 10.22
C GLU A 31 -24.32 2.27 9.78
N PRO A 32 -24.43 1.96 8.47
CA PRO A 32 -24.26 0.59 7.99
C PRO A 32 -22.85 0.05 8.22
N ILE A 33 -21.81 0.89 8.06
CA ILE A 33 -20.42 0.48 8.35
C ILE A 33 -20.30 -0.02 9.80
N ARG A 34 -20.83 0.73 10.77
CA ARG A 34 -20.78 0.35 12.18
C ARG A 34 -21.55 -0.94 12.47
N LYS A 35 -22.73 -1.12 11.87
CA LYS A 35 -23.52 -2.36 11.99
C LYS A 35 -22.74 -3.58 11.51
N ILE A 36 -22.12 -3.47 10.33
CA ILE A 36 -21.31 -4.55 9.73
C ILE A 36 -20.11 -4.87 10.62
N LEU A 37 -19.36 -3.84 11.06
CA LEU A 37 -18.19 -4.02 11.92
C LEU A 37 -18.54 -4.71 13.25
N ARG A 38 -19.63 -4.30 13.91
CA ARG A 38 -20.10 -4.96 15.14
C ARG A 38 -20.48 -6.41 14.92
N HIS A 39 -21.16 -6.71 13.81
CA HIS A 39 -21.60 -8.06 13.50
C HIS A 39 -20.44 -9.04 13.35
N ILE A 40 -19.33 -8.61 12.74
CA ILE A 40 -18.11 -9.42 12.58
C ILE A 40 -17.19 -9.39 13.81
N GLY A 41 -17.56 -8.69 14.89
CA GLY A 41 -16.77 -8.61 16.12
C GLY A 41 -15.57 -7.65 16.07
N GLU A 42 -15.63 -6.65 15.19
CA GLU A 42 -14.53 -5.71 14.96
C GLU A 42 -14.81 -4.32 15.54
N ARG A 43 -13.74 -3.56 15.77
CA ARG A 43 -13.87 -2.19 16.29
C ARG A 43 -14.65 -1.33 15.27
N ASP A 44 -15.70 -0.68 15.75
CA ASP A 44 -16.62 0.15 14.97
C ASP A 44 -16.29 1.65 15.05
N TYR A 45 -15.14 1.98 15.61
CA TYR A 45 -14.56 3.31 15.68
C TYR A 45 -13.18 3.31 15.03
N ALA A 46 -12.82 4.45 14.43
CA ALA A 46 -11.51 4.62 13.83
C ALA A 46 -10.41 4.42 14.89
N PRO A 47 -9.28 3.75 14.56
CA PRO A 47 -8.14 3.70 15.45
C PRO A 47 -7.61 5.12 15.70
N ALA A 48 -6.99 5.33 16.85
CA ALA A 48 -6.28 6.58 17.11
C ALA A 48 -5.21 6.78 16.03
N ILE A 49 -5.11 8.00 15.51
CA ILE A 49 -4.10 8.38 14.54
C ILE A 49 -2.75 8.34 15.27
N SER A 50 -1.84 7.47 14.83
CA SER A 50 -0.46 7.50 15.30
C SER A 50 0.22 8.76 14.77
N PRO A 51 1.15 9.38 15.52
CA PRO A 51 1.96 10.46 14.97
C PRO A 51 2.60 10.03 13.65
N SER A 52 2.83 10.99 12.75
CA SER A 52 3.68 10.75 11.58
C SER A 52 4.97 10.11 12.05
N ARG A 53 5.42 9.07 11.35
CA ARG A 53 6.72 8.45 11.64
C ARG A 53 7.76 9.56 11.70
N ASP A 54 8.61 9.54 12.72
CA ASP A 54 9.76 10.43 12.74
C ASP A 54 10.54 10.27 11.43
N PRO A 55 11.08 11.37 10.87
CA PRO A 55 11.91 11.29 9.69
C PRO A 55 13.00 10.22 9.90
N PRO A 56 13.29 9.37 8.89
CA PRO A 56 14.41 8.44 9.00
C PRO A 56 15.66 9.23 9.37
N ILE A 57 16.35 8.83 10.44
CA ILE A 57 17.50 9.45 11.13
C ILE A 57 18.27 10.48 10.28
N LEU A 58 17.67 11.66 10.09
CA LEU A 58 18.28 12.82 9.45
C LEU A 58 18.37 13.97 10.46
N CYS A 59 18.67 13.60 11.70
CA CYS A 59 19.64 14.37 12.47
C CYS A 59 21.08 13.90 12.16
N ALA A 60 21.27 12.89 11.28
CA ALA A 60 22.53 12.72 10.58
C ALA A 60 22.58 13.77 9.48
N GLU A 61 23.52 14.70 9.57
CA GLU A 61 23.83 15.67 8.52
C GLU A 61 24.10 14.92 7.21
N ILE A 62 23.10 14.81 6.32
CA ILE A 62 23.41 14.45 4.93
C ILE A 62 24.01 15.70 4.30
N ASP A 63 25.32 15.66 4.11
CA ASP A 63 26.05 16.64 3.34
C ASP A 63 25.64 16.51 1.86
N GLN A 64 24.66 17.33 1.46
CA GLN A 64 24.22 17.44 0.07
C GLN A 64 25.26 18.14 -0.82
N THR A 65 26.44 18.51 -0.29
CA THR A 65 27.53 19.08 -1.09
C THR A 65 28.42 18.04 -1.76
N GLN A 66 28.06 16.74 -1.73
CA GLN A 66 28.61 15.79 -2.69
C GLN A 66 28.23 16.24 -4.10
N TYR A 67 29.14 17.03 -4.66
CA TYR A 67 29.18 17.52 -6.02
C TYR A 67 28.86 16.37 -6.95
N TRP A 68 27.77 16.50 -7.71
CA TRP A 68 27.54 15.65 -8.87
C TRP A 68 28.75 15.84 -9.80
N ASP A 69 29.69 14.90 -9.79
CA ASP A 69 30.70 14.78 -10.83
C ASP A 69 29.95 14.43 -12.12
N GLY A 70 29.51 15.45 -12.86
CA GLY A 70 28.84 15.33 -14.17
C GLY A 70 29.70 14.61 -15.22
N TYR A 71 30.92 14.21 -14.85
CA TYR A 71 31.87 13.45 -15.66
C TYR A 71 31.97 11.97 -15.28
N ALA A 72 31.32 11.52 -14.20
CA ALA A 72 31.33 10.11 -13.76
C ALA A 72 30.11 9.30 -14.28
N ALA A 73 29.22 9.92 -15.04
CA ALA A 73 28.18 9.21 -15.77
C ALA A 73 28.84 8.44 -16.94
N LYS A 74 29.05 7.13 -16.77
CA LYS A 74 29.18 6.25 -17.95
C LYS A 74 27.96 6.50 -18.84
N PRO A 75 28.12 6.60 -20.17
CA PRO A 75 26.98 6.81 -21.05
C PRO A 75 25.94 5.73 -20.74
N ILE A 76 24.72 6.17 -20.47
CA ILE A 76 23.56 5.30 -20.33
C ILE A 76 23.49 4.44 -21.59
N THR A 77 23.80 3.16 -21.47
CA THR A 77 23.51 2.19 -22.52
C THR A 77 22.01 2.20 -22.74
N GLU A 78 21.59 2.54 -23.94
CA GLU A 78 20.22 2.41 -24.42
C GLU A 78 19.82 0.93 -24.34
N HIS A 79 19.24 0.55 -23.20
CA HIS A 79 18.71 -0.78 -23.00
C HIS A 79 17.21 -0.72 -23.32
N GLU A 80 16.81 -1.39 -24.40
CA GLU A 80 15.41 -1.51 -24.80
C GLU A 80 14.68 -2.42 -23.81
N PHE A 81 13.76 -1.82 -23.05
CA PHE A 81 13.03 -2.50 -21.99
C PHE A 81 11.86 -3.29 -22.60
N ASP A 82 12.02 -4.59 -22.76
CA ASP A 82 10.97 -5.48 -23.25
C ASP A 82 9.88 -5.68 -22.17
N GLN A 83 8.68 -5.15 -22.46
CA GLN A 83 7.51 -5.22 -21.57
C GLN A 83 6.58 -6.40 -21.88
N THR A 84 7.03 -7.40 -22.64
CA THR A 84 6.23 -8.61 -22.81
C THR A 84 6.21 -9.43 -21.52
N VAL A 85 5.12 -9.29 -20.76
CA VAL A 85 4.77 -10.26 -19.72
C VAL A 85 4.51 -11.59 -20.43
N SER A 86 5.42 -12.55 -20.25
CA SER A 86 5.22 -13.91 -20.73
C SER A 86 3.98 -14.48 -20.03
N GLY A 87 2.98 -14.84 -20.84
CA GLY A 87 1.69 -15.36 -20.40
C GLY A 87 1.72 -16.79 -19.89
#